data_AF-A0A7Y6PSN5-F1
#
_entry.id   AF-A0A7Y6PSN5-F1
#
_cell.length_a   1.000
_cell.length_b   1.000
_cell.length_c   1.000
_cell.angle_alpha   90.00
_cell.angle_beta   90.00
_cell.angle_gamma   90.00
#
_symmetry.space_group_name_H-M   'P 1'
#
loop_
_entity.id
_entity.type
_entity.pdbx_description
1 polymer ?
#
loop_
_entity_poly.entity_id
_entity_poly.type
_entity_poly.pdbx_seq_one_letter_code
_entity_poly.pdbx_strand_id
1 'polypeptide(L)'
;MSVTIEIATAELRTENPADPGHHLKPGGRDEVSAEIERLRSRGAVAHVLVVDRGDPLAHILTAWDALGYDADHDLLLVYDTHDWVGRGWGLDDAKITRVLDEARPHQRTTYAHALVGALQRLADARFARKDDSVSLVWPITGGVGIAALGAVIGLAIRRRHRIAEEGLANLGEARASAERAYSEVMLASEELPGGAAELQLRAAELKKRIDDVVRRVEADPARGTDPVEIGRLRQLENELAALHSTVLQKEKR
;
A
#
# COMPACT_ATOMS: atom_id res chain seq x y z
N MET A 1 6.49 -21.71 20.67
CA MET A 1 7.81 -22.32 20.92
C MET A 1 8.80 -21.22 20.69
N SER A 2 9.63 -20.85 21.68
CA SER A 2 10.46 -19.65 21.50
C SER A 2 11.50 -19.87 20.39
N VAL A 3 11.52 -18.97 19.41
CA VAL A 3 12.44 -19.05 18.27
C VAL A 3 13.83 -18.61 18.72
N THR A 4 14.81 -19.52 18.63
CA THR A 4 16.22 -19.22 18.88
C THR A 4 16.90 -18.67 17.61
N ILE A 5 18.11 -18.11 17.73
CA ILE A 5 18.90 -17.64 16.58
C ILE A 5 19.14 -18.79 15.59
N GLU A 6 19.43 -20.01 16.07
CA GLU A 6 19.70 -21.16 15.21
C GLU A 6 18.48 -21.53 14.38
N ILE A 7 17.28 -21.52 14.99
CA ILE A 7 16.01 -21.76 14.30
C ILE A 7 15.77 -20.65 13.29
N ALA A 8 15.86 -19.38 13.71
CA ALA A 8 15.67 -18.23 12.81
C ALA A 8 16.61 -18.29 11.59
N THR A 9 17.88 -18.64 11.80
CA THR A 9 18.89 -18.76 10.74
C THR A 9 18.59 -19.92 9.81
N ALA A 10 18.17 -21.07 10.35
CA ALA A 10 17.81 -22.24 9.55
C ALA A 10 16.59 -21.95 8.66
N GLU A 11 15.53 -21.40 9.25
CA GLU A 11 14.27 -21.07 8.57
C GLU A 11 14.47 -20.03 7.45
N LEU A 12 15.21 -18.94 7.74
CA LEU A 12 15.50 -17.89 6.77
C LEU A 12 16.36 -18.37 5.58
N ARG A 13 17.10 -19.47 5.72
CA ARG A 13 17.85 -20.08 4.61
C ARG A 13 16.98 -20.96 3.71
N THR A 14 15.92 -21.53 4.27
CA THR A 14 15.07 -22.49 3.56
C THR A 14 13.88 -21.83 2.89
N GLU A 15 13.27 -20.84 3.53
CA GLU A 15 12.04 -20.22 3.05
C GLU A 15 12.00 -18.72 3.32
N ASN A 16 11.28 -17.99 2.47
CA ASN A 16 11.06 -16.56 2.63
C ASN A 16 9.69 -16.17 2.02
N PRO A 17 8.72 -15.75 2.85
CA PRO A 17 8.82 -15.49 4.28
C PRO A 17 9.00 -16.77 5.12
N ALA A 18 9.81 -16.69 6.17
CA ALA A 18 9.97 -17.70 7.20
C ALA A 18 8.93 -17.50 8.30
N ASP A 19 8.18 -18.55 8.66
CA ASP A 19 7.09 -18.49 9.65
C ASP A 19 6.99 -19.82 10.40
N PRO A 20 7.95 -20.12 11.30
CA PRO A 20 7.97 -21.36 12.08
C PRO A 20 6.74 -21.54 12.99
N GLY A 21 6.06 -20.44 13.35
CA GLY A 21 4.84 -20.45 14.15
C GLY A 21 3.55 -20.65 13.34
N HIS A 22 3.63 -20.70 12.00
CA HIS A 22 2.49 -20.79 11.09
C HIS A 22 1.42 -19.71 11.33
N HIS A 23 1.86 -18.48 11.62
CA HIS A 23 0.98 -17.33 11.83
C HIS A 23 0.36 -16.82 10.52
N LEU A 24 0.99 -17.06 9.38
CA LEU A 24 0.52 -16.72 8.06
C LEU A 24 -0.36 -17.84 7.50
N LYS A 25 -1.62 -17.50 7.20
CA LYS A 25 -2.49 -18.35 6.39
C LYS A 25 -1.88 -18.54 4.98
N PRO A 26 -2.15 -19.65 4.27
CA PRO A 26 -1.57 -19.90 2.94
C PRO A 26 -1.67 -18.71 1.97
N GLY A 27 -2.87 -18.15 1.76
CA GLY A 27 -3.02 -16.99 0.88
C GLY A 27 -2.30 -15.72 1.37
N GLY A 28 -2.14 -15.54 2.69
CA GLY A 28 -1.35 -14.45 3.25
C GLY A 28 0.16 -14.67 3.06
N ARG A 29 0.62 -15.92 3.11
CA ARG A 29 2.00 -16.28 2.76
C ARG A 29 2.27 -15.96 1.30
N ASP A 30 1.35 -16.32 0.40
CA ASP A 30 1.46 -16.03 -1.02
C ASP A 30 1.53 -14.52 -1.30
N GLU A 31 0.71 -13.71 -0.60
CA GLU A 31 0.74 -12.25 -0.69
C GLU A 31 2.10 -11.66 -0.28
N VAL A 32 2.65 -12.11 0.86
CA VAL A 32 3.95 -11.64 1.35
C VAL A 32 5.07 -12.07 0.41
N SER A 33 5.06 -13.32 -0.07
CA SER A 33 6.01 -13.83 -1.07
C SER A 33 5.97 -13.02 -2.37
N ALA A 34 4.77 -12.69 -2.87
CA ALA A 34 4.61 -11.90 -4.08
C ALA A 34 5.18 -10.48 -3.91
N GLU A 35 5.01 -9.87 -2.73
CA GLU A 35 5.59 -8.57 -2.42
C GLU A 35 7.12 -8.63 -2.34
N ILE A 36 7.69 -9.65 -1.69
CA ILE A 36 9.14 -9.88 -1.64
C ILE A 36 9.72 -10.01 -3.06
N GLU A 37 9.08 -10.81 -3.92
CA GLU A 37 9.53 -11.01 -5.31
C GLU A 37 9.40 -9.72 -6.14
N ARG A 38 8.33 -8.95 -5.93
CA ARG A 38 8.17 -7.63 -6.53
C ARG A 38 9.32 -6.69 -6.16
N LEU A 39 9.75 -6.68 -4.89
CA LEU A 39 10.88 -5.86 -4.43
C LEU A 39 12.21 -6.36 -5.00
N ARG A 40 12.39 -7.68 -5.08
CA ARG A 40 13.56 -8.30 -5.71
C ARG A 40 13.72 -7.86 -7.16
N SER A 41 12.62 -7.82 -7.93
CA SER A 41 12.62 -7.31 -9.31
C SER A 41 13.07 -5.85 -9.45
N ARG A 42 13.02 -5.07 -8.36
CA ARG A 42 13.49 -3.68 -8.26
C ARG A 42 14.91 -3.56 -7.69
N GLY A 43 15.61 -4.67 -7.48
CA GLY A 43 16.97 -4.71 -6.93
C GLY A 43 17.04 -4.52 -5.41
N ALA A 44 15.97 -4.83 -4.68
CA ALA A 44 15.94 -4.83 -3.22
C ALA A 44 15.50 -6.21 -2.71
N VAL A 45 16.32 -6.85 -1.88
CA VAL A 45 16.00 -8.18 -1.33
C VAL A 45 15.44 -8.00 0.07
N ALA A 46 14.26 -8.55 0.34
CA ALA A 46 13.66 -8.57 1.67
C ALA A 46 13.62 -10.01 2.19
N HIS A 47 13.97 -10.18 3.46
CA HIS A 47 13.91 -11.42 4.22
C HIS A 47 12.97 -11.20 5.39
N VAL A 48 11.89 -11.98 5.46
CA VAL A 48 10.85 -11.80 6.47
C VAL A 48 10.82 -13.00 7.38
N LEU A 49 10.83 -12.75 8.69
CA LEU A 49 10.66 -13.77 9.73
C LEU A 49 9.48 -13.41 10.63
N VAL A 50 8.52 -14.33 10.76
CA VAL A 50 7.37 -14.20 11.65
C VAL A 50 7.55 -15.14 12.85
N VAL A 51 7.46 -14.61 14.06
CA VAL A 51 7.72 -15.34 15.31
C VAL A 51 6.59 -15.19 16.32
N ASP A 52 6.63 -15.99 17.39
CA ASP A 52 5.64 -15.93 18.46
C ASP A 52 5.77 -14.62 19.26
N ARG A 53 4.65 -14.09 19.73
CA ARG A 53 4.64 -12.91 20.59
C ARG A 53 5.48 -13.12 21.84
N GLY A 54 6.37 -12.17 22.12
CA GLY A 54 7.25 -12.21 23.29
C GLY A 54 8.60 -12.89 23.02
N ASP A 55 8.85 -13.35 21.80
CA ASP A 55 10.19 -13.74 21.38
C ASP A 55 11.14 -12.53 21.38
N PRO A 56 12.43 -12.72 21.73
CA PRO A 56 13.38 -11.63 21.89
C PRO A 56 13.83 -11.09 20.53
N LEU A 57 13.02 -10.22 19.93
CA LEU A 57 13.24 -9.63 18.60
C LEU A 57 14.66 -9.11 18.36
N ALA A 58 15.25 -8.41 19.34
CA ALA A 58 16.62 -7.89 19.27
C ALA A 58 17.68 -9.00 19.21
N HIS A 59 17.45 -10.12 19.89
CA HIS A 59 18.34 -11.29 19.82
C HIS A 59 18.18 -11.99 18.47
N ILE A 60 16.97 -12.10 17.95
CA ILE A 60 16.72 -12.70 16.64
C ILE A 60 17.36 -11.89 15.51
N LEU A 61 17.39 -10.55 15.62
CA LEU A 61 18.08 -9.69 14.65
C LEU A 61 19.58 -9.97 14.51
N THR A 62 20.23 -10.61 15.49
CA THR A 62 21.65 -10.99 15.35
C THR A 62 21.84 -12.15 14.37
N ALA A 63 20.76 -12.83 13.96
CA ALA A 63 20.81 -13.79 12.84
C ALA A 63 21.27 -13.13 11.53
N TRP A 64 21.09 -11.81 11.39
CA TRP A 64 21.62 -11.00 10.28
C TRP A 64 23.09 -11.31 9.99
N ASP A 65 23.94 -11.24 11.02
CA ASP A 65 25.40 -11.35 10.86
C ASP A 65 25.79 -12.81 10.53
N ALA A 66 25.03 -13.79 11.02
CA ALA A 66 25.21 -15.22 10.71
C ALA A 66 24.74 -15.60 9.28
N LEU A 67 23.83 -14.83 8.70
CA LEU A 67 23.33 -15.02 7.34
C LEU A 67 24.18 -14.30 6.29
N GLY A 68 25.04 -13.37 6.71
CA GLY A 68 25.94 -12.64 5.81
C GLY A 68 25.21 -11.67 4.89
N TYR A 69 24.08 -11.12 5.34
CA TYR A 69 23.29 -10.16 4.57
C TYR A 69 24.02 -8.84 4.36
N ASP A 70 23.87 -8.28 3.16
CA ASP A 70 24.46 -7.01 2.77
C ASP A 70 23.55 -5.86 3.24
N ALA A 71 24.09 -4.98 4.08
CA ALA A 71 23.34 -3.87 4.66
C ALA A 71 22.74 -2.95 3.61
N ASP A 72 23.34 -2.80 2.42
CA ASP A 72 22.86 -1.91 1.37
C ASP A 72 21.88 -2.59 0.41
N HIS A 73 21.80 -3.92 0.37
CA HIS A 73 20.98 -4.65 -0.60
C HIS A 73 19.85 -5.48 0.03
N ASP A 74 20.09 -6.01 1.22
CA ASP A 74 19.18 -6.88 1.95
C ASP A 74 18.41 -6.10 3.02
N LEU A 75 17.22 -6.57 3.36
CA LEU A 75 16.44 -6.17 4.53
C LEU A 75 16.07 -7.44 5.28
N LEU A 76 16.17 -7.40 6.61
CA LEU A 76 15.62 -8.40 7.52
C LEU A 76 14.52 -7.72 8.30
N LEU A 77 13.31 -8.22 8.18
CA LEU A 77 12.15 -7.77 8.94
C LEU A 77 11.70 -8.93 9.83
N VAL A 78 11.71 -8.72 11.14
CA VAL A 78 11.24 -9.70 12.14
C VAL A 78 9.95 -9.16 12.75
N TYR A 79 8.88 -9.95 12.75
CA TYR A 79 7.56 -9.58 13.25
C TYR A 79 7.06 -10.62 14.27
N ASP A 80 6.79 -10.22 15.52
CA ASP A 80 6.35 -11.13 16.60
C ASP A 80 4.82 -11.23 16.73
N THR A 81 4.08 -10.94 15.66
CA THR A 81 2.61 -10.79 15.63
C THR A 81 2.05 -9.56 16.36
N HIS A 82 2.89 -8.76 17.02
CA HIS A 82 2.48 -7.52 17.70
C HIS A 82 3.35 -6.31 17.34
N ASP A 83 4.66 -6.50 17.39
CA ASP A 83 5.70 -5.52 17.10
C ASP A 83 6.68 -6.09 16.07
N TRP A 84 7.53 -5.22 15.55
CA TRP A 84 8.50 -5.56 14.54
C TRP A 84 9.79 -4.77 14.69
N VAL A 85 10.86 -5.39 14.22
CA VAL A 85 12.17 -4.77 14.12
C VAL A 85 12.74 -5.09 12.75
N GLY A 86 13.52 -4.15 12.21
CA GLY A 86 14.14 -4.31 10.91
C GLY A 86 15.58 -3.82 10.90
N ARG A 87 16.37 -4.38 9.99
CA ARG A 87 17.76 -3.95 9.71
C ARG A 87 18.03 -4.10 8.22
N GLY A 88 18.78 -3.17 7.62
CA GLY A 88 19.25 -3.26 6.24
C GLY A 88 18.77 -2.14 5.31
N TRP A 89 18.86 -2.38 4.00
CA TRP A 89 18.57 -1.45 2.91
C TRP A 89 19.27 -0.08 2.97
N GLY A 90 20.40 -0.01 3.68
CA GLY A 90 21.14 1.20 3.96
C GLY A 90 20.34 2.20 4.80
N LEU A 91 19.21 1.80 5.38
CA LEU A 91 18.42 2.68 6.24
C LEU A 91 19.01 2.69 7.64
N ASP A 92 19.07 3.85 8.27
CA ASP A 92 19.41 3.94 9.68
C ASP A 92 18.26 3.40 10.55
N ASP A 93 18.61 2.91 11.74
CA ASP A 93 17.67 2.27 12.66
C ASP A 93 16.50 3.20 13.02
N ALA A 94 16.76 4.49 13.24
CA ALA A 94 15.72 5.45 13.60
C ALA A 94 14.69 5.63 12.47
N LYS A 95 15.14 5.61 11.21
CA LYS A 95 14.28 5.68 10.03
C LYS A 95 13.50 4.39 9.85
N ILE A 96 14.11 3.22 10.05
CA ILE A 96 13.40 1.93 10.02
C ILE A 96 12.30 1.92 11.08
N THR A 97 12.64 2.21 12.35
CA THR A 97 11.69 2.25 13.47
C THR A 97 10.53 3.20 13.18
N ARG A 98 10.80 4.42 12.73
CA ARG A 98 9.75 5.38 12.39
C ARG A 98 8.82 4.86 11.30
N VAL A 99 9.36 4.29 10.23
CA VAL A 99 8.57 3.75 9.11
C VAL A 99 7.71 2.58 9.58
N LEU A 100 8.27 1.71 10.40
CA LEU A 100 7.58 0.57 11.00
C LEU A 100 6.49 1.01 11.99
N ASP A 101 6.74 2.05 12.79
CA ASP A 101 5.72 2.63 13.68
C ASP A 101 4.54 3.22 12.90
N GLU A 102 4.81 3.90 11.78
CA GLU A 102 3.77 4.39 10.87
C GLU A 102 3.02 3.26 10.14
N ALA A 103 3.66 2.11 9.98
CA ALA A 103 3.07 0.92 9.37
C ALA A 103 2.24 0.08 10.36
N ARG A 104 2.25 0.42 11.67
CA ARG A 104 1.71 -0.45 12.73
C ARG A 104 0.32 -0.97 12.37
N PRO A 105 0.08 -2.28 12.56
CA PRO A 105 -1.19 -2.86 12.18
C PRO A 105 -2.31 -2.19 12.99
N HIS A 106 -3.34 -1.73 12.29
CA HIS A 106 -4.59 -1.41 12.97
C HIS A 106 -5.20 -2.73 13.43
N GLN A 107 -5.92 -2.74 14.57
CA GLN A 107 -6.42 -3.95 15.25
C GLN A 107 -7.28 -4.92 14.39
N ARG A 108 -7.54 -4.62 13.11
CA ARG A 108 -8.38 -5.39 12.19
C ARG A 108 -7.68 -5.88 10.92
N THR A 109 -6.38 -5.64 10.74
CA THR A 109 -5.64 -6.12 9.56
C THR A 109 -5.08 -7.53 9.78
N THR A 110 -5.04 -8.34 8.72
CA THR A 110 -4.32 -9.62 8.75
C THR A 110 -2.82 -9.38 8.87
N TYR A 111 -2.07 -10.34 9.44
CA TYR A 111 -0.61 -10.24 9.57
C TYR A 111 0.09 -10.08 8.22
N ALA A 112 -0.36 -10.80 7.19
CA ALA A 112 0.14 -10.67 5.83
C ALA A 112 -0.02 -9.24 5.29
N HIS A 113 -1.21 -8.64 5.45
CA HIS A 113 -1.46 -7.28 4.98
C HIS A 113 -0.59 -6.24 5.72
N ALA A 114 -0.39 -6.43 7.02
CA ALA A 114 0.50 -5.57 7.82
C ALA A 114 1.96 -5.67 7.34
N LEU A 115 2.45 -6.89 7.08
CA LEU A 115 3.79 -7.13 6.55
C LEU A 115 3.98 -6.52 5.16
N VAL A 116 3.03 -6.72 4.25
CA VAL A 116 3.05 -6.11 2.91
C VAL A 116 3.10 -4.59 3.01
N GLY A 117 2.26 -3.99 3.86
CA GLY A 117 2.26 -2.54 4.09
C GLY A 117 3.58 -2.02 4.66
N ALA A 118 4.18 -2.75 5.60
CA ALA A 118 5.49 -2.42 6.18
C ALA A 118 6.61 -2.50 5.12
N LEU A 119 6.64 -3.57 4.33
CA LEU A 119 7.61 -3.74 3.23
C LEU A 119 7.50 -2.62 2.19
N GLN A 120 6.29 -2.25 1.79
CA GLN A 120 6.05 -1.16 0.84
C GLN A 120 6.60 0.18 1.36
N ARG A 121 6.29 0.53 2.61
CA ARG A 121 6.78 1.79 3.20
C ARG A 121 8.28 1.81 3.38
N LEU A 122 8.90 0.70 3.79
CA LEU A 122 10.36 0.58 3.88
C LEU A 122 11.01 0.70 2.49
N ALA A 123 10.39 0.11 1.47
CA ALA A 123 10.87 0.22 0.10
C ALA A 123 10.79 1.67 -0.40
N ASP A 124 9.70 2.37 -0.15
CA ASP A 124 9.56 3.79 -0.51
C ASP A 124 10.63 4.64 0.20
N ALA A 125 10.89 4.36 1.49
CA ALA A 125 11.92 5.04 2.27
C ALA A 125 13.34 4.78 1.76
N ARG A 126 13.61 3.58 1.24
CA ARG A 126 14.87 3.19 0.59
C ARG A 126 15.05 3.90 -0.74
N PHE A 127 14.06 3.79 -1.63
CA PHE A 127 14.19 4.30 -2.99
C PHE A 127 14.17 5.83 -3.05
N ALA A 128 13.56 6.51 -2.08
CA ALA A 128 13.67 7.97 -1.92
C ALA A 128 15.13 8.45 -1.74
N ARG A 129 16.02 7.64 -1.14
CA ARG A 129 17.44 7.99 -0.91
C ARG A 129 18.25 8.07 -2.21
N LYS A 130 17.83 7.38 -3.28
CA LYS A 130 18.60 7.30 -4.52
C LYS A 130 18.56 8.62 -5.32
N ASP A 131 17.47 9.39 -5.17
CA ASP A 131 17.28 10.66 -5.89
C ASP A 131 18.05 11.84 -5.28
N ASP A 132 18.50 11.75 -4.02
CA ASP A 132 19.31 12.78 -3.34
C ASP A 132 20.81 12.76 -3.74
N SER A 133 21.24 11.80 -4.57
CA SER A 133 22.66 11.56 -4.88
C SER A 133 23.19 12.17 -6.18
N VAL A 134 22.39 12.96 -6.92
CA VAL A 134 22.91 13.78 -8.01
C VAL A 134 23.46 15.09 -7.43
N SER A 135 24.56 14.99 -6.68
CA SER A 135 25.36 16.15 -6.33
C SER A 135 26.02 16.68 -7.60
N LEU A 136 25.37 17.67 -8.20
CA LEU A 136 25.88 18.46 -9.31
C LEU A 136 27.08 19.27 -8.79
N VAL A 137 28.28 18.68 -8.84
CA VAL A 137 29.54 19.41 -8.65
C VAL A 137 29.73 20.28 -9.89
N TRP A 138 29.20 21.49 -9.85
CA TRP A 138 29.73 22.60 -10.63
C TRP A 138 30.65 23.40 -9.72
N PRO A 139 31.92 23.63 -10.09
CA PRO A 139 32.72 24.63 -9.42
C PRO A 139 32.17 26.00 -9.85
N ILE A 140 32.17 26.99 -8.95
CA ILE A 140 32.42 28.42 -9.19
C ILE A 140 31.87 29.21 -7.98
N THR A 141 32.82 29.69 -7.18
CA THR A 141 32.96 31.10 -6.76
C THR A 141 31.78 31.77 -6.06
N GLY A 142 31.99 32.04 -4.75
CA GLY A 142 31.65 33.33 -4.14
C GLY A 142 30.21 33.54 -3.66
N GLY A 143 30.00 33.39 -2.35
CA GLY A 143 29.35 34.40 -1.50
C GLY A 143 27.88 34.80 -1.73
N VAL A 144 27.10 34.65 -0.64
CA VAL A 144 25.79 35.29 -0.35
C VAL A 144 24.60 34.68 -1.12
N GLY A 145 23.50 34.23 -0.52
CA GLY A 145 23.04 34.25 0.86
C GLY A 145 21.57 33.80 0.89
N ILE A 146 21.27 32.82 1.75
CA ILE A 146 20.09 32.73 2.63
C ILE A 146 18.75 33.26 2.04
N ALA A 147 17.96 32.38 1.41
CA ALA A 147 16.52 32.63 1.20
C ALA A 147 15.61 31.38 1.10
N ALA A 148 16.14 30.15 0.97
CA ALA A 148 15.31 29.00 0.55
C ALA A 148 14.66 28.18 1.68
N LEU A 149 15.00 28.41 2.96
CA LEU A 149 14.55 27.54 4.07
C LEU A 149 13.09 27.75 4.51
N GLY A 150 12.44 28.85 4.11
CA GLY A 150 11.00 29.05 4.35
C GLY A 150 10.08 28.35 3.33
N ALA A 151 10.59 28.00 2.15
CA ALA A 151 9.76 27.49 1.06
C ALA A 151 9.42 25.99 1.21
N VAL A 152 10.23 25.20 1.93
CA VAL A 152 10.11 23.74 1.96
C VAL A 152 9.10 23.24 3.02
N ILE A 153 8.93 23.94 4.15
CA ILE A 153 7.84 23.63 5.10
C ILE A 153 6.47 23.96 4.45
N GLY A 154 6.41 25.05 3.67
CA GLY A 154 5.26 25.36 2.83
C GLY A 154 5.00 24.30 1.74
N LEU A 155 6.05 23.68 1.18
CA LEU A 155 5.93 22.67 0.12
C LEU A 155 5.49 21.29 0.64
N ALA A 156 5.80 20.93 1.89
CA ALA A 156 5.32 19.70 2.53
C ALA A 156 3.84 19.80 2.95
N ILE A 157 3.40 20.96 3.47
CA ILE A 157 1.97 21.24 3.69
C ILE A 157 1.24 21.34 2.34
N ARG A 158 1.85 21.97 1.33
CA ARG A 158 1.32 22.00 -0.04
C ARG A 158 1.31 20.63 -0.70
N ARG A 159 2.21 19.69 -0.37
CA ARG A 159 2.16 18.29 -0.86
C ARG A 159 1.04 17.50 -0.20
N ARG A 160 0.72 17.72 1.08
CA ARG A 160 -0.50 17.15 1.70
C ARG A 160 -1.77 17.75 1.11
N HIS A 161 -1.78 19.05 0.81
CA HIS A 161 -2.87 19.67 0.03
C HIS A 161 -2.92 19.16 -1.41
N ARG A 162 -1.77 18.89 -2.05
CA ARG A 162 -1.68 18.37 -3.41
C ARG A 162 -2.07 16.89 -3.49
N ILE A 163 -1.80 16.08 -2.47
CA ILE A 163 -2.26 14.69 -2.36
C ILE A 163 -3.74 14.64 -2.00
N ALA A 164 -4.25 15.62 -1.25
CA ALA A 164 -5.69 15.82 -1.10
C ALA A 164 -6.33 16.30 -2.41
N GLU A 165 -5.67 17.16 -3.20
CA GLU A 165 -6.11 17.60 -4.52
C GLU A 165 -6.02 16.49 -5.57
N GLU A 166 -4.99 15.63 -5.54
CA GLU A 166 -4.83 14.45 -6.41
C GLU A 166 -5.79 13.34 -5.97
N GLY A 167 -6.03 13.18 -4.67
CA GLY A 167 -7.07 12.32 -4.11
C GLY A 167 -8.46 12.78 -4.55
N LEU A 168 -8.75 14.09 -4.51
CA LEU A 168 -9.98 14.69 -5.01
C LEU A 168 -10.08 14.67 -6.55
N ALA A 169 -8.97 14.80 -7.28
CA ALA A 169 -8.94 14.71 -8.74
C ALA A 169 -9.23 13.27 -9.20
N ASN A 170 -8.61 12.27 -8.55
CA ASN A 170 -8.91 10.86 -8.76
C ASN A 170 -10.36 10.52 -8.37
N LEU A 171 -10.91 11.19 -7.36
CA LEU A 171 -12.30 11.05 -6.95
C LEU A 171 -13.27 11.70 -7.93
N GLY A 172 -12.87 12.83 -8.52
CA GLY A 172 -13.58 13.49 -9.61
C GLY A 172 -13.60 12.65 -10.88
N GLU A 173 -12.48 12.00 -11.23
CA GLU A 173 -12.39 11.06 -12.34
C GLU A 173 -13.24 9.80 -12.08
N ALA A 174 -13.17 9.22 -10.89
CA ALA A 174 -14.00 8.09 -10.47
C ALA A 174 -15.50 8.42 -10.52
N ARG A 175 -15.89 9.59 -9.99
CA ARG A 175 -17.26 10.09 -10.08
C ARG A 175 -17.70 10.30 -11.53
N ALA A 176 -16.88 10.95 -12.36
CA ALA A 176 -17.20 11.19 -13.76
C ALA A 176 -17.28 9.88 -14.57
N SER A 177 -16.48 8.87 -14.21
CA SER A 177 -16.54 7.52 -14.78
C SER A 177 -17.83 6.81 -14.37
N ALA A 178 -18.20 6.87 -13.09
CA ALA A 178 -19.44 6.30 -12.57
C ALA A 178 -20.70 6.99 -13.16
N GLU A 179 -20.69 8.32 -13.32
CA GLU A 179 -21.78 9.06 -13.96
C GLU A 179 -21.96 8.69 -15.44
N ARG A 180 -20.85 8.47 -16.16
CA ARG A 180 -20.89 7.97 -17.54
C ARG A 180 -21.45 6.55 -17.61
N ALA A 181 -20.91 5.62 -16.83
CA ALA A 181 -21.38 4.24 -16.80
C ALA A 181 -22.85 4.12 -16.38
N TYR A 182 -23.31 4.95 -15.44
CA TYR A 182 -24.71 5.03 -15.05
C TYR A 182 -25.59 5.53 -16.20
N SER A 183 -25.16 6.60 -16.88
CA SER A 183 -25.92 7.17 -18.01
C SER A 183 -26.03 6.19 -19.17
N GLU A 184 -24.94 5.48 -19.49
CA GLU A 184 -24.91 4.41 -20.50
C GLU A 184 -25.85 3.26 -20.13
N VAL A 185 -25.86 2.83 -18.86
CA VAL A 185 -26.81 1.81 -18.38
C VAL A 185 -28.25 2.28 -18.52
N MET A 186 -28.56 3.53 -18.16
CA MET A 186 -29.93 4.06 -18.26
C MET A 186 -30.40 4.13 -19.71
N LEU A 187 -29.57 4.67 -20.61
CA LEU A 187 -29.87 4.78 -22.05
C LEU A 187 -30.04 3.41 -22.69
N ALA A 188 -29.06 2.50 -22.52
CA ALA A 188 -29.14 1.16 -23.11
C ALA A 188 -30.28 0.33 -22.50
N SER A 189 -30.70 0.64 -21.26
CA SER A 189 -31.88 0.02 -20.64
C SER A 189 -33.21 0.51 -21.24
N GLU A 190 -33.29 1.73 -21.77
CA GLU A 190 -34.49 2.24 -22.45
C GLU A 190 -34.73 1.55 -23.81
N GLU A 191 -33.65 1.12 -24.46
CA GLU A 191 -33.68 0.46 -25.76
C GLU A 191 -34.02 -1.04 -25.67
N LEU A 192 -34.05 -1.62 -24.47
CA LEU A 192 -34.36 -3.04 -24.25
C LEU A 192 -35.86 -3.37 -24.38
N PRO A 193 -36.26 -4.29 -25.28
CA PRO A 193 -37.64 -4.73 -25.39
C PRO A 193 -38.05 -5.56 -24.17
N GLY A 194 -39.10 -5.13 -23.45
CA GLY A 194 -39.65 -5.83 -22.29
C GLY A 194 -39.44 -5.14 -20.93
N GLY A 195 -38.79 -3.98 -20.91
CA GLY A 195 -38.62 -3.17 -19.71
C GLY A 195 -37.43 -3.59 -18.86
N ALA A 196 -36.50 -2.66 -18.66
CA ALA A 196 -35.29 -2.86 -17.89
C ALA A 196 -35.35 -2.22 -16.49
N ALA A 197 -36.56 -2.05 -15.94
CA ALA A 197 -36.81 -1.33 -14.69
C ALA A 197 -35.95 -1.86 -13.53
N GLU A 198 -35.73 -3.17 -13.44
CA GLU A 198 -34.88 -3.77 -12.42
C GLU A 198 -33.39 -3.41 -12.58
N LEU A 199 -32.90 -3.33 -13.82
CA LEU A 199 -31.52 -2.92 -14.11
C LEU A 199 -31.33 -1.43 -13.83
N GLN A 200 -32.32 -0.60 -14.19
CA GLN A 200 -32.33 0.83 -13.90
C GLN A 200 -32.38 1.12 -12.39
N LEU A 201 -33.23 0.40 -11.64
CA LEU A 201 -33.28 0.49 -10.18
C LEU A 201 -31.94 0.12 -9.53
N ARG A 202 -31.33 -0.98 -9.99
CA ARG A 202 -30.03 -1.43 -9.49
C ARG A 202 -28.90 -0.46 -9.83
N ALA A 203 -28.92 0.13 -11.03
CA ALA A 203 -27.98 1.17 -11.43
C ALA A 203 -28.12 2.42 -10.55
N ALA A 204 -29.36 2.83 -10.25
CA ALA A 204 -29.64 3.98 -9.39
C ALA A 204 -29.19 3.74 -7.94
N GLU A 205 -29.36 2.52 -7.42
CA GLU A 205 -28.89 2.16 -6.08
C GLU A 205 -27.35 2.16 -6.00
N LEU A 206 -26.67 1.61 -7.01
CA LEU A 206 -25.20 1.65 -7.10
C LEU A 206 -24.69 3.09 -7.20
N LYS A 207 -25.31 3.91 -8.04
CA LYS A 207 -24.98 5.33 -8.15
C LYS A 207 -25.14 6.05 -6.82
N LYS A 208 -26.25 5.84 -6.11
CA LYS A 208 -26.48 6.44 -4.78
C LYS A 208 -25.39 6.06 -3.79
N ARG A 209 -24.96 4.78 -3.78
CA ARG A 209 -23.88 4.30 -2.90
C ARG A 209 -22.53 4.92 -3.26
N ILE A 210 -22.24 5.12 -4.56
CA ILE A 210 -21.05 5.85 -5.02
C ILE A 210 -21.12 7.31 -4.56
N ASP A 211 -22.24 7.99 -4.78
CA ASP A 211 -22.44 9.38 -4.36
C ASP A 211 -22.29 9.54 -2.84
N ASP A 212 -22.75 8.56 -2.04
CA ASP A 212 -22.61 8.58 -0.58
C ASP A 212 -21.16 8.32 -0.11
N VAL A 213 -20.36 7.56 -0.87
CA VAL A 213 -18.91 7.44 -0.63
C VAL A 213 -18.23 8.77 -0.97
N VAL A 214 -18.54 9.32 -2.14
CA VAL A 214 -17.99 10.61 -2.60
C VAL A 214 -18.29 11.72 -1.60
N ARG A 215 -19.55 11.87 -1.18
CA ARG A 215 -19.97 12.91 -0.22
C ARG A 215 -19.25 12.76 1.14
N ARG A 216 -19.00 11.52 1.59
CA ARG A 216 -18.26 11.27 2.83
C ARG A 216 -16.79 11.65 2.71
N VAL A 217 -16.19 11.50 1.53
CA VAL A 217 -14.82 11.94 1.26
C VAL A 217 -14.75 13.46 1.06
N GLU A 218 -15.73 14.07 0.38
CA GLU A 218 -15.82 15.54 0.25
C GLU A 218 -15.98 16.22 1.61
N ALA A 219 -16.74 15.62 2.54
CA ALA A 219 -16.94 16.12 3.90
C ALA A 219 -15.71 15.90 4.81
N ASP A 220 -14.88 14.89 4.52
CA ASP A 220 -13.67 14.55 5.26
C ASP A 220 -12.58 14.06 4.30
N PRO A 221 -11.78 14.97 3.72
CA PRO A 221 -10.81 14.63 2.68
C PRO A 221 -9.74 13.61 3.08
N ALA A 222 -9.49 13.44 4.39
CA ALA A 222 -8.57 12.41 4.89
C ALA A 222 -9.04 11.00 4.50
N ARG A 223 -10.36 10.78 4.38
CA ARG A 223 -10.97 9.53 3.91
C ARG A 223 -10.72 9.25 2.43
N GLY A 224 -10.40 10.26 1.64
CA GLY A 224 -10.02 10.08 0.23
C GLY A 224 -8.69 9.36 0.05
N THR A 225 -7.92 9.23 1.14
CA THR A 225 -6.69 8.44 1.19
C THR A 225 -6.87 7.13 1.98
N ASP A 226 -8.07 6.84 2.49
CA ASP A 226 -8.39 5.61 3.20
C ASP A 226 -8.54 4.45 2.19
N PRO A 227 -7.70 3.41 2.25
CA PRO A 227 -7.78 2.26 1.36
C PRO A 227 -9.14 1.56 1.38
N VAL A 228 -9.87 1.63 2.50
CA VAL A 228 -11.20 1.01 2.64
C VAL A 228 -12.24 1.77 1.82
N GLU A 229 -12.25 3.11 1.91
CA GLU A 229 -13.18 3.92 1.12
C GLU A 229 -12.82 3.88 -0.37
N ILE A 230 -11.52 3.87 -0.73
CA ILE A 230 -11.06 3.66 -2.11
C ILE A 230 -11.45 2.26 -2.63
N GLY A 231 -11.24 1.22 -1.83
CA GLY A 231 -11.62 -0.15 -2.18
C GLY A 231 -13.12 -0.30 -2.37
N ARG A 232 -13.91 0.33 -1.50
CA ARG A 232 -15.37 0.37 -1.61
C ARG A 232 -15.83 1.10 -2.87
N LEU A 233 -15.19 2.22 -3.22
CA LEU A 233 -15.49 2.96 -4.45
C LEU A 233 -15.20 2.09 -5.69
N ARG A 234 -14.01 1.47 -5.75
CA ARG A 234 -13.63 0.56 -6.85
C ARG A 234 -14.57 -0.65 -6.98
N GLN A 235 -15.00 -1.22 -5.85
CA GLN A 235 -15.97 -2.30 -5.85
C GLN A 235 -17.30 -1.86 -6.49
N LEU A 236 -17.80 -0.69 -6.11
CA LEU A 236 -19.05 -0.15 -6.67
C LEU A 236 -18.93 0.19 -8.16
N GLU A 237 -17.78 0.70 -8.60
CA GLU A 237 -17.48 0.94 -10.02
C GLU A 237 -17.49 -0.37 -10.81
N ASN A 238 -16.87 -1.43 -10.28
CA ASN A 238 -16.88 -2.75 -10.91
C ASN A 238 -18.29 -3.35 -10.99
N GLU A 239 -19.09 -3.18 -9.95
CA GLU A 239 -20.49 -3.62 -9.95
C GLU A 239 -21.33 -2.86 -11.00
N LEU A 240 -21.09 -1.55 -11.18
CA LEU A 240 -21.77 -0.74 -12.20
C LEU A 240 -21.30 -1.10 -13.62
N ALA A 241 -20.00 -1.33 -13.82
CA ALA A 241 -19.45 -1.77 -15.11
C ALA A 241 -19.96 -3.17 -15.51
N ALA A 242 -20.09 -4.09 -14.54
CA ALA A 242 -20.69 -5.40 -14.77
C ALA A 242 -22.17 -5.30 -15.15
N LEU A 243 -22.90 -4.36 -14.53
CA LEU A 243 -24.29 -4.08 -14.88
C LEU A 243 -24.39 -3.53 -16.32
N HIS A 244 -23.51 -2.61 -16.70
CA HIS A 244 -23.43 -2.10 -18.07
C HIS A 244 -23.16 -3.20 -19.10
N SER A 245 -22.18 -4.07 -18.83
CA SER A 245 -21.89 -5.23 -19.69
C SER A 245 -23.10 -6.15 -19.84
N THR A 246 -23.87 -6.33 -18.76
CA THR A 246 -25.11 -7.14 -18.78
C THR A 246 -26.19 -6.52 -19.66
N VAL A 247 -26.33 -5.19 -19.65
CA VAL A 247 -27.28 -4.47 -20.50
C VAL A 247 -26.88 -4.60 -21.97
N LEU A 248 -25.61 -4.34 -22.32
CA LEU A 248 -25.10 -4.48 -23.69
C LEU A 248 -25.23 -5.90 -24.25
N GLN A 249 -25.09 -6.92 -23.40
CA GLN A 249 -25.32 -8.32 -23.81
C GLN A 249 -26.79 -8.63 -24.09
N LYS A 250 -27.71 -7.98 -23.38
CA LYS A 250 -29.16 -8.12 -23.60
C LYS A 250 -29.62 -7.34 -24.83
N GLU A 251 -28.99 -6.22 -25.15
CA GLU A 251 -29.28 -5.41 -26.34
C GLU A 251 -28.90 -6.12 -27.65
N LYS A 252 -27.82 -6.92 -27.63
CA LYS A 252 -27.34 -7.70 -28.78
C LYS A 252 -28.14 -8.98 -29.07
N ARG A 253 -29.13 -9.33 -28.26
CA ARG A 253 -29.95 -10.55 -28.41
C ARG A 253 -31.34 -10.22 -28.91
#